data_AF-A0AAE9N2Q5-F1
#
_entry.id   AF-A0AAE9N2Q5-F1
#
_cell.length_a   1.000
_cell.length_b   1.000
_cell.length_c   1.000
_cell.angle_alpha   90.00
_cell.angle_beta   90.00
_cell.angle_gamma   90.00
#
_symmetry.space_group_name_H-M   'P 1'
#
loop_
_entity.id
_entity.type
_entity.pdbx_description
1 polymer ?
#
loop_
_entity_poly.entity_id
_entity_poly.type
_entity_poly.pdbx_seq_one_letter_code
_entity_poly.pdbx_strand_id
1 'polypeptide(L)'
;MQETSSIPCEEQVGTPTNLQQTSDKVTMSHPRKPILDWFLAFSTFGLYFNFWLYRRIREINQISKENFKPWLWIFVPLFFIAQAFAFRNLDRALDDLEGSAKKGRSKSIYWLGVSGFMLANVYFSMSSKWTTPLWLELLMLLVSASSFAAIASRVNEFKRQLVGVEFTGKERGYNAFEWCVVLIMTPLILAMFVFLIGSTMSVEKLESYSDRSIYTQSEHNFQLTFHGPGWQRVENGTYSDGSALAEFESEDYDAYFVLFDNKEIENLNEHMALRRDWIKEEIGKSECEESRSFVGNEFALKVELVCNKKLFNDPASGYVTLINTGDKTYELLGVLSQPRLTYRSRKPEFEAMAREFSLQ
;
A
#
# COMPACT_ATOMS: atom_id res chain seq x y z
N MET A 1 48.28 -83.61 25.99
CA MET A 1 48.23 -82.78 24.77
C MET A 1 46.87 -82.12 24.70
N GLN A 2 46.87 -80.86 24.25
CA GLN A 2 45.89 -79.79 24.41
C GLN A 2 44.43 -80.07 24.02
N GLU A 3 43.53 -79.36 24.72
CA GLU A 3 42.18 -79.00 24.32
C GLU A 3 42.14 -78.10 23.07
N THR A 4 41.04 -78.17 22.32
CA THR A 4 40.31 -77.04 21.67
C THR A 4 39.12 -77.68 20.91
N SER A 5 37.88 -77.63 21.40
CA SER A 5 36.94 -76.50 21.37
C SER A 5 36.82 -75.84 19.99
N SER A 6 35.72 -76.16 19.29
CA SER A 6 35.13 -75.27 18.27
C SER A 6 33.63 -75.54 18.15
N ILE A 7 32.83 -74.50 18.39
CA ILE A 7 31.41 -74.33 18.04
C ILE A 7 31.22 -72.81 17.76
N PRO A 8 30.09 -72.32 17.22
CA PRO A 8 29.45 -72.40 15.89
C PRO A 8 29.43 -71.01 15.20
N CYS A 9 28.68 -70.87 14.09
CA CYS A 9 27.67 -69.80 13.81
C CYS A 9 27.44 -69.67 12.28
N GLU A 10 26.24 -69.92 11.74
CA GLU A 10 25.00 -69.11 11.73
C GLU A 10 24.85 -68.29 10.43
N GLU A 11 23.65 -68.30 9.87
CA GLU A 11 23.27 -67.87 8.52
C GLU A 11 23.57 -66.40 8.22
N GLN A 12 24.21 -66.15 7.07
CA GLN A 12 24.30 -64.81 6.49
C GLN A 12 22.99 -64.45 5.78
N VAL A 13 22.13 -63.71 6.49
CA VAL A 13 21.05 -62.92 5.88
C VAL A 13 21.66 -61.71 5.18
N GLY A 14 21.48 -61.62 3.87
CA GLY A 14 21.97 -60.52 3.04
C GLY A 14 21.30 -59.20 3.39
N THR A 15 22.11 -58.23 3.83
CA THR A 15 21.73 -56.83 3.95
C THR A 15 21.82 -56.16 2.57
N PRO A 16 20.82 -55.37 2.15
CA PRO A 16 20.77 -54.80 0.81
C PRO A 16 21.83 -53.72 0.57
N THR A 17 22.24 -53.68 -0.68
CA THR A 17 23.27 -52.87 -1.31
C THR A 17 23.19 -51.39 -0.95
N ASN A 18 24.34 -50.85 -0.53
CA ASN A 18 24.64 -49.43 -0.34
C ASN A 18 24.03 -48.55 -1.45
N LEU A 19 23.12 -47.66 -1.06
CA LEU A 19 22.85 -46.42 -1.80
C LEU A 19 24.15 -45.61 -1.79
N GLN A 20 24.79 -45.55 -2.94
CA GLN A 20 25.98 -44.77 -3.21
C GLN A 20 25.66 -43.29 -2.96
N GLN A 21 25.94 -42.85 -1.74
CA GLN A 21 25.71 -41.51 -1.24
C GLN A 21 26.77 -40.60 -1.87
N THR A 22 26.43 -39.94 -2.98
CA THR A 22 27.23 -38.82 -3.49
C THR A 22 27.17 -37.69 -2.46
N SER A 23 28.29 -37.56 -1.74
CA SER A 23 28.57 -36.62 -0.67
C SER A 23 28.76 -35.19 -1.18
N ASP A 24 27.69 -34.56 -1.66
CA ASP A 24 27.60 -33.11 -1.57
C ASP A 24 26.78 -32.80 -0.32
N LYS A 25 27.44 -32.28 0.73
CA LYS A 25 26.74 -31.85 1.95
C LYS A 25 25.76 -30.74 1.59
N VAL A 26 24.47 -31.07 1.60
CA VAL A 26 23.40 -30.09 1.37
C VAL A 26 23.39 -29.09 2.52
N THR A 27 23.53 -27.81 2.21
CA THR A 27 23.57 -26.72 3.19
C THR A 27 22.31 -25.86 3.10
N MET A 28 21.60 -25.71 4.22
CA MET A 28 20.36 -24.93 4.28
C MET A 28 20.38 -23.94 5.43
N SER A 29 19.62 -22.84 5.37
CA SER A 29 19.52 -21.99 6.56
C SER A 29 18.76 -22.69 7.69
N HIS A 30 18.98 -22.31 8.95
CA HIS A 30 18.11 -22.78 10.03
C HIS A 30 16.63 -22.42 9.79
N PRO A 31 15.69 -23.33 10.13
CA PRO A 31 14.25 -23.08 10.06
C PRO A 31 13.83 -22.12 11.16
N ARG A 32 13.16 -21.01 10.80
CA ARG A 32 12.73 -19.98 11.74
C ARG A 32 11.33 -20.25 12.31
N LYS A 33 10.99 -19.57 13.40
CA LYS A 33 9.60 -19.54 13.90
C LYS A 33 8.77 -18.63 12.97
N PRO A 34 7.52 -19.00 12.62
CA PRO A 34 6.68 -18.20 11.73
C PRO A 34 6.49 -16.75 12.18
N ILE A 35 6.42 -16.51 13.50
CA ILE A 35 6.29 -15.15 14.06
C ILE A 35 7.47 -14.24 13.70
N LEU A 36 8.66 -14.79 13.51
CA LEU A 36 9.82 -14.02 13.06
C LEU A 36 9.73 -13.70 11.57
N ASP A 37 9.18 -14.60 10.77
CA ASP A 37 8.92 -14.29 9.36
C ASP A 37 7.80 -13.23 9.24
N TRP A 38 6.83 -13.21 10.16
CA TRP A 38 5.77 -12.20 10.26
C TRP A 38 6.29 -10.78 10.53
N PHE A 39 7.12 -10.60 11.57
CA PHE A 39 7.62 -9.26 11.91
C PHE A 39 8.55 -8.69 10.83
N LEU A 40 9.35 -9.53 10.15
CA LEU A 40 10.16 -9.08 9.01
C LEU A 40 9.30 -8.71 7.80
N ALA A 41 8.26 -9.51 7.53
CA ALA A 41 7.29 -9.22 6.50
C ALA A 41 6.61 -7.87 6.71
N PHE A 42 6.08 -7.65 7.91
CA PHE A 42 5.41 -6.42 8.30
C PHE A 42 6.36 -5.22 8.26
N SER A 43 7.52 -5.33 8.93
CA SER A 43 8.48 -4.22 9.08
C SER A 43 9.16 -3.79 7.78
N THR A 44 9.04 -4.58 6.70
CA THR A 44 9.62 -4.27 5.38
C THR A 44 8.57 -4.01 4.31
N PHE A 45 7.30 -3.81 4.68
CA PHE A 45 6.18 -3.68 3.73
C PHE A 45 6.16 -4.81 2.69
N GLY A 46 6.53 -6.02 3.10
CA GLY A 46 6.57 -7.20 2.24
C GLY A 46 7.78 -7.31 1.31
N LEU A 47 8.75 -6.39 1.32
CA LEU A 47 9.97 -6.53 0.53
C LEU A 47 10.75 -7.81 0.89
N TYR A 48 10.72 -8.20 2.17
CA TYR A 48 11.31 -9.44 2.67
C TYR A 48 10.82 -10.70 1.94
N PHE A 49 9.58 -10.71 1.44
CA PHE A 49 8.99 -11.87 0.75
C PHE A 49 9.83 -12.29 -0.46
N ASN A 50 10.26 -11.32 -1.27
CA ASN A 50 10.98 -11.55 -2.51
C ASN A 50 12.32 -12.26 -2.24
N PHE A 51 13.07 -11.75 -1.25
CA PHE A 51 14.35 -12.33 -0.85
C PHE A 51 14.19 -13.70 -0.18
N TRP A 52 13.15 -13.85 0.63
CA TRP A 52 12.87 -15.13 1.28
C TRP A 52 12.52 -16.21 0.26
N LEU A 53 11.65 -15.92 -0.71
CA LEU A 53 11.26 -16.87 -1.76
C LEU A 53 12.47 -17.28 -2.60
N TYR A 54 13.27 -16.32 -3.06
CA TYR A 54 14.52 -16.59 -3.77
C TYR A 54 15.41 -17.58 -3.00
N ARG A 55 15.67 -17.29 -1.72
CA ARG A 55 16.55 -18.12 -0.89
C ARG A 55 15.97 -19.51 -0.66
N ARG A 56 14.67 -19.62 -0.34
CA ARG A 56 14.02 -20.90 -0.03
C ARG A 56 13.93 -21.81 -1.23
N ILE A 57 13.64 -21.26 -2.40
CA ILE A 57 13.58 -22.05 -3.62
C ILE A 57 14.95 -22.54 -4.04
N ARG A 58 15.99 -21.71 -3.85
CA ARG A 58 17.38 -22.15 -4.05
C ARG A 58 17.76 -23.33 -3.15
N GLU A 59 17.31 -23.32 -1.88
CA GLU A 59 17.54 -24.44 -0.96
C GLU A 59 16.71 -25.68 -1.33
N ILE A 60 15.43 -25.53 -1.68
CA ILE A 60 14.56 -26.63 -2.09
C ILE A 60 15.08 -27.32 -3.36
N ASN A 61 15.62 -26.55 -4.32
CA ASN A 61 16.25 -27.10 -5.53
C ASN A 61 17.44 -28.04 -5.26
N GLN A 62 18.09 -27.95 -4.10
CA GLN A 62 19.21 -28.85 -3.79
C GLN A 62 18.74 -30.27 -3.45
N ILE A 63 17.46 -30.42 -3.09
CA ILE A 63 16.90 -31.70 -2.61
C ILE A 63 15.69 -32.17 -3.43
N SER A 64 15.05 -31.27 -4.16
CA SER A 64 13.92 -31.58 -5.03
C SER A 64 14.39 -32.11 -6.38
N LYS A 65 13.57 -32.96 -7.00
CA LYS A 65 13.71 -33.31 -8.42
C LYS A 65 13.23 -32.18 -9.34
N GLU A 66 12.55 -31.18 -8.78
CA GLU A 66 12.07 -30.00 -9.50
C GLU A 66 13.21 -29.01 -9.79
N ASN A 67 13.30 -28.56 -11.03
CA ASN A 67 14.29 -27.58 -11.49
C ASN A 67 13.71 -26.15 -11.45
N PHE A 68 13.38 -25.63 -10.26
CA PHE A 68 12.93 -24.25 -10.18
C PHE A 68 14.05 -23.29 -10.63
N LYS A 69 13.69 -22.11 -11.14
CA LYS A 69 14.65 -21.03 -11.41
C LYS A 69 14.52 -19.99 -10.28
N PRO A 70 15.40 -19.97 -9.25
CA PRO A 70 15.18 -19.16 -8.05
C PRO A 70 15.02 -17.67 -8.31
N TRP A 71 15.72 -17.12 -9.31
CA TRP A 71 15.65 -15.70 -9.65
C TRP A 71 14.25 -15.26 -10.11
N LEU A 72 13.45 -16.15 -10.72
CA LEU A 72 12.06 -15.85 -11.10
C LEU A 72 11.16 -15.66 -9.87
N TRP A 73 11.51 -16.27 -8.74
CA TRP A 73 10.71 -16.21 -7.52
C TRP A 73 10.80 -14.85 -6.80
N ILE A 74 11.78 -14.02 -7.14
CA ILE A 74 11.84 -12.62 -6.70
C ILE A 74 10.62 -11.86 -7.22
N PHE A 75 10.11 -12.20 -8.40
CA PHE A 75 9.01 -11.48 -9.03
C PHE A 75 7.63 -12.05 -8.66
N VAL A 76 7.57 -13.22 -8.03
CA VAL A 76 6.29 -13.88 -7.70
C VAL A 76 5.38 -12.97 -6.86
N PRO A 77 5.84 -12.29 -5.80
CA PRO A 77 5.00 -11.36 -5.04
C PRO A 77 4.44 -10.19 -5.86
N LEU A 78 5.07 -9.83 -6.98
CA LEU A 78 4.67 -8.69 -7.81
C LEU A 78 3.59 -9.04 -8.85
N PHE A 79 3.37 -10.32 -9.15
CA PHE A 79 2.46 -10.76 -10.20
C PHE A 79 1.46 -11.80 -9.69
N PHE A 80 0.21 -11.39 -9.48
CA PHE A 80 -0.89 -12.26 -9.01
C PHE A 80 -1.01 -13.59 -9.81
N ILE A 81 -0.94 -13.53 -11.14
CA ILE A 81 -1.06 -14.74 -11.98
C ILE A 81 0.12 -15.68 -11.71
N ALA A 82 1.34 -15.14 -11.57
CA ALA A 82 2.52 -15.93 -11.26
C ALA A 82 2.41 -16.60 -9.89
N GLN A 83 1.76 -15.98 -8.91
CA GLN A 83 1.55 -16.54 -7.56
C GLN A 83 0.74 -17.84 -7.61
N ALA A 84 -0.34 -17.88 -8.37
CA ALA A 84 -1.19 -19.06 -8.48
C ALA A 84 -0.40 -20.28 -8.98
N PHE A 85 0.40 -20.10 -10.03
CA PHE A 85 1.20 -21.18 -10.61
C PHE A 85 2.42 -21.52 -9.75
N ALA A 86 3.13 -20.51 -9.24
CA ALA A 86 4.32 -20.70 -8.42
C ALA A 86 3.99 -21.46 -7.13
N PHE A 87 3.00 -20.98 -6.36
CA PHE A 87 2.64 -21.62 -5.10
C PHE A 87 2.03 -23.01 -5.31
N ARG A 88 1.28 -23.25 -6.40
CA ARG A 88 0.83 -24.61 -6.73
C ARG A 88 1.99 -25.55 -7.04
N ASN A 89 3.01 -25.08 -7.75
CA ASN A 89 4.18 -25.90 -8.06
C ASN A 89 5.03 -26.15 -6.80
N LEU A 90 5.14 -25.16 -5.90
CA LEU A 90 5.78 -25.34 -4.60
C LEU A 90 5.01 -26.31 -3.69
N ASP A 91 3.67 -26.26 -3.68
CA ASP A 91 2.82 -27.24 -2.96
C ASP A 91 3.13 -28.67 -3.40
N ARG A 92 3.24 -28.91 -4.72
CA ARG A 92 3.61 -30.23 -5.28
C ARG A 92 5.01 -30.66 -4.87
N ALA A 93 6.00 -29.78 -5.00
CA ALA A 93 7.37 -30.09 -4.61
C ALA A 93 7.47 -30.44 -3.11
N LEU A 94 6.77 -29.69 -2.25
CA LEU A 94 6.70 -29.98 -0.82
C LEU A 94 5.96 -31.30 -0.55
N ASP A 95 4.85 -31.57 -1.23
CA ASP A 95 4.09 -32.83 -1.11
C ASP A 95 4.90 -34.08 -1.49
N ASP A 96 5.76 -33.96 -2.50
CA ASP A 96 6.65 -35.02 -2.96
C ASP A 96 7.80 -35.27 -1.97
N LEU A 97 8.31 -34.20 -1.34
CA LEU A 97 9.38 -34.26 -0.36
C LEU A 97 8.91 -34.68 1.04
N GLU A 98 7.69 -34.30 1.46
CA GLU A 98 7.12 -34.60 2.78
C GLU A 98 6.60 -36.05 2.92
N GLY A 99 6.35 -36.75 1.81
CA GLY A 99 5.78 -38.11 1.84
C GLY A 99 4.34 -38.18 2.36
N SER A 100 3.80 -39.39 2.59
CA SER A 100 2.38 -39.60 2.95
C SER A 100 2.01 -39.30 4.40
N ALA A 101 2.97 -39.00 5.29
CA ALA A 101 2.77 -39.13 6.73
C ALA A 101 2.15 -37.91 7.47
N LYS A 102 2.12 -36.69 6.90
CA LYS A 102 1.67 -35.47 7.64
C LYS A 102 0.93 -34.40 6.82
N LYS A 103 0.05 -34.81 5.89
CA LYS A 103 -0.47 -33.90 4.85
C LYS A 103 -1.62 -32.94 5.24
N GLY A 104 -2.47 -33.25 6.22
CA GLY A 104 -3.76 -32.55 6.37
C GLY A 104 -3.69 -31.07 6.81
N ARG A 105 -3.20 -30.82 8.03
CA ARG A 105 -3.29 -29.49 8.67
C ARG A 105 -2.31 -28.47 8.07
N SER A 106 -1.08 -28.87 7.79
CA SER A 106 -0.04 -27.98 7.24
C SER A 106 -0.40 -27.51 5.82
N LYS A 107 -1.01 -28.39 5.01
CA LYS A 107 -1.49 -28.05 3.66
C LYS A 107 -2.67 -27.09 3.68
N SER A 108 -3.61 -27.25 4.59
CA SER A 108 -4.74 -26.32 4.74
C SER A 108 -4.27 -24.91 5.13
N ILE A 109 -3.36 -24.82 6.11
CA ILE A 109 -2.74 -23.54 6.52
C ILE A 109 -1.97 -22.90 5.36
N TYR A 110 -1.23 -23.70 4.57
CA TYR A 110 -0.52 -23.22 3.39
C TYR A 110 -1.47 -22.60 2.36
N TRP A 111 -2.54 -23.30 1.98
CA TRP A 111 -3.49 -22.78 0.98
C TRP A 111 -4.30 -21.59 1.48
N LEU A 112 -4.60 -21.53 2.79
CA LEU A 112 -5.18 -20.33 3.40
C LEU A 112 -4.21 -19.14 3.30
N GLY A 113 -2.93 -19.38 3.58
CA GLY A 113 -1.87 -18.38 3.40
C GLY A 113 -1.72 -17.94 1.95
N VAL A 114 -1.68 -18.85 0.98
CA VAL A 114 -1.61 -18.51 -0.45
C VAL A 114 -2.81 -17.67 -0.87
N SER A 115 -4.02 -18.05 -0.45
CA SER A 115 -5.24 -17.32 -0.78
C SER A 115 -5.24 -15.91 -0.20
N GLY A 116 -4.88 -15.76 1.08
CA GLY A 116 -4.77 -14.45 1.73
C GLY A 116 -3.67 -13.57 1.12
N PHE A 117 -2.54 -14.17 0.72
CA PHE A 117 -1.46 -13.45 0.05
C PHE A 117 -1.87 -12.95 -1.33
N MET A 118 -2.56 -13.79 -2.12
CA MET A 118 -3.11 -13.40 -3.41
C MET A 118 -4.17 -12.31 -3.27
N LEU A 119 -5.06 -12.42 -2.28
CA LEU A 119 -6.06 -11.39 -1.97
C LEU A 119 -5.40 -10.04 -1.63
N ALA A 120 -4.36 -10.05 -0.78
CA ALA A 120 -3.61 -8.85 -0.45
C ALA A 120 -2.94 -8.21 -1.67
N ASN A 121 -2.34 -9.00 -2.55
CA ASN A 121 -1.70 -8.47 -3.76
C ASN A 121 -2.71 -7.92 -4.78
N VAL A 122 -3.87 -8.57 -4.93
CA VAL A 122 -4.96 -8.03 -5.76
C VAL A 122 -5.44 -6.70 -5.20
N TYR A 123 -5.64 -6.63 -3.88
CA TYR A 123 -6.02 -5.39 -3.20
C TYR A 123 -5.02 -4.27 -3.46
N PHE A 124 -3.72 -4.46 -3.17
CA PHE A 124 -2.71 -3.40 -3.38
C PHE A 124 -2.57 -3.00 -4.86
N SER A 125 -2.77 -3.95 -5.78
CA SER A 125 -2.82 -3.64 -7.22
C SER A 125 -4.04 -2.79 -7.60
N MET A 126 -5.18 -3.00 -6.92
CA MET A 126 -6.40 -2.23 -7.13
C MET A 126 -6.37 -0.87 -6.43
N SER A 127 -5.85 -0.77 -5.21
CA SER A 127 -5.75 0.49 -4.46
C SER A 127 -4.82 1.50 -5.14
N SER A 128 -3.84 1.03 -5.92
CA SER A 128 -3.05 1.92 -6.79
C SER A 128 -3.88 2.65 -7.87
N LYS A 129 -5.11 2.20 -8.12
CA LYS A 129 -6.01 2.75 -9.15
C LYS A 129 -7.23 3.45 -8.57
N TRP A 130 -7.66 3.03 -7.38
CA TRP A 130 -8.87 3.50 -6.69
C TRP A 130 -8.54 3.92 -5.27
N THR A 131 -9.15 5.02 -4.84
CA THR A 131 -9.09 5.49 -3.45
C THR A 131 -9.65 4.43 -2.51
N THR A 132 -8.86 4.07 -1.49
CA THR A 132 -9.27 3.13 -0.43
C THR A 132 -8.96 3.72 0.94
N PRO A 133 -9.80 3.46 1.96
CA PRO A 133 -9.53 3.92 3.31
C PRO A 133 -8.20 3.38 3.87
N LEU A 134 -7.45 4.22 4.57
CA LEU A 134 -6.13 3.86 5.13
C LEU A 134 -6.17 2.69 6.12
N TRP A 135 -7.27 2.55 6.88
CA TRP A 135 -7.44 1.40 7.79
C TRP A 135 -7.50 0.07 7.04
N LEU A 136 -8.04 0.07 5.81
CA LEU A 136 -8.11 -1.11 4.97
C LEU A 136 -6.72 -1.47 4.42
N GLU A 137 -5.88 -0.47 4.11
CA GLU A 137 -4.48 -0.71 3.75
C GLU A 137 -3.69 -1.39 4.88
N LEU A 138 -3.84 -0.90 6.11
CA LEU A 138 -3.22 -1.54 7.28
C LEU A 138 -3.72 -2.97 7.46
N LEU A 139 -5.03 -3.20 7.35
CA LEU A 139 -5.62 -4.53 7.44
C LEU A 139 -5.02 -5.47 6.38
N MET A 140 -4.91 -5.02 5.14
CA MET A 140 -4.38 -5.84 4.04
C MET A 140 -2.87 -6.09 4.16
N LEU A 141 -2.12 -5.16 4.78
CA LEU A 141 -0.73 -5.38 5.16
C LEU A 141 -0.60 -6.49 6.22
N LEU A 142 -1.46 -6.49 7.24
CA LEU A 142 -1.51 -7.53 8.27
C LEU A 142 -1.92 -8.89 7.68
N VAL A 143 -2.89 -8.91 6.76
CA VAL A 143 -3.29 -10.11 6.01
C VAL A 143 -2.11 -10.64 5.21
N SER A 144 -1.37 -9.79 4.51
CA SER A 144 -0.19 -10.17 3.72
C SER A 144 0.90 -10.80 4.61
N ALA A 145 1.26 -10.15 5.72
CA ALA A 145 2.28 -10.64 6.64
C ALA A 145 1.88 -11.99 7.29
N SER A 146 0.61 -12.12 7.70
CA SER A 146 0.06 -13.36 8.29
C SER A 146 0.01 -14.50 7.29
N SER A 147 -0.41 -14.19 6.06
CA SER A 147 -0.45 -15.12 4.94
C SER A 147 0.93 -15.66 4.60
N PHE A 148 1.93 -14.77 4.55
CA PHE A 148 3.31 -15.18 4.34
C PHE A 148 3.86 -16.02 5.49
N ALA A 149 3.57 -15.68 6.74
CA ALA A 149 3.96 -16.48 7.90
C ALA A 149 3.38 -17.91 7.83
N ALA A 150 2.14 -18.05 7.33
CA ALA A 150 1.51 -19.36 7.10
C ALA A 150 2.25 -20.18 6.01
N ILE A 151 2.60 -19.55 4.88
CA ILE A 151 3.41 -20.17 3.82
C ILE A 151 4.78 -20.59 4.37
N ALA A 152 5.45 -19.70 5.09
CA ALA A 152 6.76 -19.93 5.68
C ALA A 152 6.73 -21.03 6.75
N SER A 153 5.61 -21.16 7.49
CA SER A 153 5.44 -22.18 8.52
C SER A 153 5.60 -23.59 7.95
N ARG A 154 4.95 -23.89 6.81
CA ARG A 154 5.06 -25.21 6.17
C ARG A 154 6.48 -25.49 5.70
N VAL A 155 7.11 -24.54 5.01
CA VAL A 155 8.50 -24.70 4.53
C VAL A 155 9.47 -24.90 5.68
N ASN A 156 9.32 -24.16 6.77
CA ASN A 156 10.16 -24.29 7.96
C ASN A 156 9.88 -25.61 8.72
N GLU A 157 8.63 -26.08 8.77
CA GLU A 157 8.25 -27.36 9.36
C GLU A 157 8.85 -28.54 8.60
N PHE A 158 8.77 -28.51 7.26
CA PHE A 158 9.42 -29.47 6.39
C PHE A 158 10.93 -29.52 6.65
N LYS A 159 11.61 -28.37 6.68
CA LYS A 159 13.05 -28.31 6.92
C LYS A 159 13.46 -28.92 8.26
N ARG A 160 12.64 -28.83 9.31
CA ARG A 160 12.93 -29.45 10.61
C ARG A 160 12.91 -30.98 10.57
N GLN A 161 12.31 -31.57 9.54
CA GLN A 161 12.19 -33.02 9.37
C GLN A 161 13.33 -33.61 8.51
N LEU A 162 14.16 -32.77 7.88
CA LEU A 162 15.26 -33.21 7.04
C LEU A 162 16.41 -33.81 7.87
N VAL A 163 16.88 -34.98 7.46
CA VAL A 163 18.03 -35.68 8.04
C VAL A 163 19.22 -35.55 7.07
N GLY A 164 20.43 -35.34 7.59
CA GLY A 164 21.65 -35.25 6.78
C GLY A 164 21.90 -33.90 6.10
N VAL A 165 21.20 -32.85 6.52
CA VAL A 165 21.40 -31.47 6.05
C VAL A 165 22.21 -30.67 7.08
N GLU A 166 23.22 -29.94 6.61
CA GLU A 166 23.97 -29.02 7.45
C GLU A 166 23.25 -27.66 7.50
N PHE A 167 22.79 -27.29 8.69
CA PHE A 167 22.13 -26.01 8.88
C PHE A 167 23.15 -24.89 9.12
N THR A 168 22.98 -23.79 8.40
CA THR A 168 23.84 -22.61 8.46
C THR A 168 23.06 -21.39 8.98
N GLY A 169 23.77 -20.45 9.58
CA GLY A 169 23.19 -19.23 10.15
C GLY A 169 22.71 -19.40 11.59
N LYS A 170 21.84 -18.49 12.06
CA LYS A 170 21.41 -18.48 13.46
C LYS A 170 20.30 -19.49 13.72
N GLU A 171 20.51 -20.35 14.71
CA GLU A 171 19.48 -21.27 15.24
C GLU A 171 18.27 -20.56 15.82
N ARG A 172 18.47 -19.37 16.42
CA ARG A 172 17.42 -18.63 17.11
C ARG A 172 17.41 -17.16 16.72
N GLY A 173 16.25 -16.69 16.29
CA GLY A 173 15.98 -15.27 16.10
C GLY A 173 16.58 -14.67 14.84
N TYR A 174 16.83 -13.37 14.92
CA TYR A 174 17.36 -12.53 13.86
C TYR A 174 18.86 -12.30 13.97
N ASN A 175 19.49 -11.94 12.85
CA ASN A 175 20.79 -11.29 12.88
C ASN A 175 20.66 -9.85 13.45
N ALA A 176 21.79 -9.19 13.74
CA ALA A 176 21.76 -7.86 14.36
C ALA A 176 21.02 -6.83 13.49
N PHE A 177 21.24 -6.88 12.17
CA PHE A 177 20.58 -6.00 11.21
C PHE A 177 19.06 -6.22 11.15
N GLU A 178 18.61 -7.47 11.04
CA GLU A 178 17.20 -7.86 11.06
C GLU A 178 16.52 -7.42 12.38
N TRP A 179 17.21 -7.51 13.53
CA TRP A 179 16.72 -6.97 14.80
C TRP A 179 16.55 -5.46 14.76
N CYS A 180 17.53 -4.71 14.24
CA CYS A 180 17.42 -3.27 14.08
C CYS A 180 16.22 -2.89 13.20
N VAL A 181 16.05 -3.57 12.05
CA VAL A 181 14.91 -3.34 11.16
C VAL A 181 13.59 -3.57 11.89
N VAL A 182 13.42 -4.72 12.56
CA VAL A 182 12.15 -5.04 13.23
C VAL A 182 11.87 -4.09 14.39
N LEU A 183 12.86 -3.78 15.24
CA LEU A 183 12.67 -2.94 16.42
C LEU A 183 12.40 -1.47 16.08
N ILE A 184 12.95 -0.96 14.96
CA ILE A 184 12.76 0.43 14.54
C ILE A 184 11.54 0.57 13.64
N MET A 185 11.43 -0.26 12.60
CA MET A 185 10.41 -0.09 11.57
C MET A 185 9.03 -0.52 12.03
N THR A 186 8.91 -1.57 12.86
CA THR A 186 7.58 -2.01 13.35
C THR A 186 6.84 -0.90 14.12
N PRO A 187 7.42 -0.26 15.17
CA PRO A 187 6.74 0.82 15.86
C PRO A 187 6.55 2.05 14.97
N LEU A 188 7.49 2.35 14.07
CA LEU A 188 7.37 3.49 13.16
C LEU A 188 6.17 3.32 12.20
N ILE A 189 6.01 2.14 11.60
CA ILE A 189 4.88 1.82 10.73
C ILE A 189 3.56 1.90 11.50
N LEU A 190 3.51 1.33 12.71
CA LEU A 190 2.31 1.40 13.54
C LEU A 190 1.97 2.85 13.93
N ALA A 191 2.96 3.64 14.38
CA ALA A 191 2.77 5.04 14.73
C ALA A 191 2.29 5.86 13.52
N MET A 192 2.88 5.62 12.35
CA MET A 192 2.46 6.26 11.10
C MET A 192 0.99 5.95 10.76
N PHE A 193 0.58 4.68 10.76
CA PHE A 193 -0.83 4.34 10.47
C PHE A 193 -1.78 4.86 11.55
N VAL A 194 -1.42 4.79 12.83
CA VAL A 194 -2.24 5.33 13.92
C VAL A 194 -2.41 6.84 13.76
N PHE A 195 -1.34 7.55 13.44
CA PHE A 195 -1.39 8.99 13.20
C PHE A 195 -2.25 9.34 11.98
N LEU A 196 -2.03 8.68 10.84
CA LEU A 196 -2.78 8.97 9.61
C LEU A 196 -4.27 8.64 9.77
N ILE A 197 -4.60 7.44 10.28
CA ILE A 197 -6.00 7.06 10.52
C ILE A 197 -6.63 7.99 11.57
N GLY A 198 -5.91 8.28 12.66
CA GLY A 198 -6.37 9.20 13.70
C GLY A 198 -6.67 10.59 13.15
N SER A 199 -5.76 11.16 12.35
CA SER A 199 -5.93 12.48 11.74
C SER A 199 -7.21 12.56 10.89
N THR A 200 -7.48 11.56 10.05
CA THR A 200 -8.72 11.52 9.24
C THR A 200 -10.00 11.37 10.07
N MET A 201 -9.91 10.76 11.26
CA MET A 201 -11.06 10.60 12.16
C MET A 201 -11.26 11.79 13.10
N SER A 202 -10.21 12.58 13.33
CA SER A 202 -10.20 13.72 14.25
C SER A 202 -10.62 15.04 13.61
N VAL A 203 -10.82 15.09 12.29
CA VAL A 203 -11.40 16.27 11.62
C VAL A 203 -12.84 16.44 12.10
N GLU A 204 -13.11 17.55 12.81
CA GLU A 204 -14.44 17.86 13.29
C GLU A 204 -15.34 18.27 12.12
N LYS A 205 -16.35 17.44 11.85
CA LYS A 205 -17.29 17.60 10.74
C LYS A 205 -18.44 18.48 11.20
N LEU A 206 -18.45 19.72 10.74
CA LEU A 206 -19.43 20.71 11.15
C LEU A 206 -20.77 20.53 10.44
N GLU A 207 -20.73 20.34 9.12
CA GLU A 207 -21.93 20.23 8.27
C GLU A 207 -21.65 19.32 7.07
N SER A 208 -22.67 18.63 6.54
CA SER A 208 -22.55 17.77 5.35
C SER A 208 -23.42 18.28 4.21
N TYR A 209 -22.89 18.21 2.99
CA TYR A 209 -23.50 18.72 1.78
C TYR A 209 -23.74 17.59 0.78
N SER A 210 -24.96 17.51 0.26
CA SER A 210 -25.32 16.58 -0.81
C SER A 210 -24.92 17.13 -2.17
N ASP A 211 -24.95 16.27 -3.20
CA ASP A 211 -24.83 16.69 -4.58
C ASP A 211 -25.84 17.81 -4.91
N ARG A 212 -25.38 18.83 -5.66
CA ARG A 212 -26.10 20.04 -6.06
C ARG A 212 -26.62 20.91 -4.93
N SER A 213 -26.22 20.65 -3.69
CA SER A 213 -26.51 21.58 -2.60
C SER A 213 -25.70 22.86 -2.78
N ILE A 214 -26.21 23.93 -2.21
CA ILE A 214 -25.67 25.27 -2.36
C ILE A 214 -25.23 25.76 -0.99
N TYR A 215 -24.00 26.25 -0.91
CA TYR A 215 -23.50 26.98 0.24
C TYR A 215 -23.48 28.48 -0.01
N THR A 216 -24.01 29.21 0.95
CA THR A 216 -24.11 30.68 1.00
C THR A 216 -23.93 31.13 2.45
N GLN A 217 -23.48 32.36 2.66
CA GLN A 217 -23.39 32.97 3.99
C GLN A 217 -24.07 34.34 4.00
N SER A 218 -24.85 34.62 5.04
CA SER A 218 -25.78 35.76 5.09
C SER A 218 -25.15 37.15 4.86
N GLU A 219 -23.85 37.30 5.14
CA GLU A 219 -23.11 38.57 5.03
C GLU A 219 -22.22 38.64 3.78
N HIS A 220 -22.25 37.62 2.92
CA HIS A 220 -21.39 37.54 1.74
C HIS A 220 -22.20 37.21 0.48
N ASN A 221 -21.90 37.93 -0.60
CA ASN A 221 -22.55 37.75 -1.88
C ASN A 221 -21.80 36.71 -2.73
N PHE A 222 -21.73 35.47 -2.27
CA PHE A 222 -21.23 34.35 -3.07
C PHE A 222 -22.15 33.15 -2.98
N GLN A 223 -21.99 32.25 -3.93
CA GLN A 223 -22.65 30.96 -3.98
C GLN A 223 -21.66 29.88 -4.44
N LEU A 224 -21.59 28.78 -3.69
CA LEU A 224 -20.85 27.58 -4.06
C LEU A 224 -21.82 26.41 -4.23
N THR A 225 -21.84 25.81 -5.41
CA THR A 225 -22.63 24.60 -5.69
C THR A 225 -21.74 23.37 -5.55
N PHE A 226 -22.13 22.41 -4.71
CA PHE A 226 -21.40 21.15 -4.56
C PHE A 226 -21.74 20.16 -5.66
N HIS A 227 -20.73 19.43 -6.14
CA HIS A 227 -20.91 18.33 -7.10
C HIS A 227 -20.31 17.03 -6.56
N GLY A 228 -21.08 15.96 -6.68
CA GLY A 228 -20.72 14.64 -6.22
C GLY A 228 -20.93 14.43 -4.71
N PRO A 229 -20.70 13.20 -4.22
CA PRO A 229 -21.00 12.82 -2.84
C PRO A 229 -19.92 13.28 -1.85
N GLY A 230 -20.31 13.23 -0.57
CA GLY A 230 -19.38 13.17 0.55
C GLY A 230 -18.77 14.50 1.00
N TRP A 231 -19.30 15.64 0.55
CA TRP A 231 -18.78 16.95 0.92
C TRP A 231 -19.15 17.33 2.35
N GLN A 232 -18.17 17.84 3.09
CA GLN A 232 -18.30 18.21 4.49
C GLN A 232 -17.58 19.53 4.76
N ARG A 233 -18.20 20.41 5.55
CA ARG A 233 -17.48 21.56 6.11
C ARG A 233 -16.68 21.11 7.31
N VAL A 234 -15.41 21.50 7.33
CA VAL A 234 -14.45 21.22 8.40
C VAL A 234 -14.11 22.50 9.15
N GLU A 235 -13.43 22.39 10.29
CA GLU A 235 -12.97 23.57 11.02
C GLU A 235 -11.94 24.37 10.21
N ASN A 236 -12.01 25.69 10.34
CA ASN A 236 -11.03 26.58 9.73
C ASN A 236 -9.66 26.33 10.35
N GLY A 237 -8.64 26.20 9.52
CA GLY A 237 -7.29 25.80 9.93
C GLY A 237 -6.94 24.34 9.63
N THR A 238 -7.85 23.59 8.98
CA THR A 238 -7.57 22.21 8.56
C THR A 238 -6.62 22.19 7.35
N TYR A 239 -6.90 23.04 6.36
CA TYR A 239 -6.11 23.22 5.14
C TYR A 239 -5.55 24.65 4.98
N SER A 240 -6.01 25.60 5.79
CA SER A 240 -5.49 26.97 5.83
C SER A 240 -4.77 27.28 7.15
N ASP A 241 -4.29 28.51 7.30
CA ASP A 241 -3.76 29.05 8.56
C ASP A 241 -4.87 29.50 9.53
N GLY A 242 -6.13 29.19 9.22
CA GLY A 242 -7.32 29.61 9.97
C GLY A 242 -7.95 30.91 9.46
N SER A 243 -7.36 31.56 8.46
CA SER A 243 -7.92 32.78 7.85
C SER A 243 -9.02 32.53 6.82
N ALA A 244 -9.24 31.26 6.43
CA ALA A 244 -10.32 30.91 5.53
C ALA A 244 -11.69 31.29 6.10
N LEU A 245 -12.62 31.62 5.22
CA LEU A 245 -14.03 31.82 5.56
C LEU A 245 -14.71 30.48 5.83
N ALA A 246 -14.44 29.50 4.97
CA ALA A 246 -14.92 28.13 5.11
C ALA A 246 -13.97 27.14 4.42
N GLU A 247 -13.91 25.93 4.94
CA GLU A 247 -13.12 24.83 4.40
C GLU A 247 -14.00 23.61 4.18
N PHE A 248 -13.82 22.94 3.05
CA PHE A 248 -14.63 21.80 2.63
C PHE A 248 -13.73 20.64 2.23
N GLU A 249 -14.02 19.47 2.77
CA GLU A 249 -13.35 18.21 2.43
C GLU A 249 -14.35 17.27 1.76
N SER A 250 -13.88 16.53 0.76
CA SER A 250 -14.60 15.40 0.17
C SER A 250 -14.33 14.13 0.99
N GLU A 251 -15.20 13.12 0.90
CA GLU A 251 -14.95 11.79 1.49
C GLU A 251 -13.67 11.08 0.98
N ASP A 252 -13.09 11.58 -0.12
CA ASP A 252 -11.84 11.09 -0.69
C ASP A 252 -10.68 11.92 -0.11
N TYR A 253 -9.60 11.28 0.35
CA TYR A 253 -8.44 11.96 0.95
C TYR A 253 -7.76 12.92 -0.03
N ASP A 254 -7.17 14.04 0.39
CA ASP A 254 -6.51 15.01 -0.52
C ASP A 254 -7.43 15.58 -1.63
N ALA A 255 -8.71 15.76 -1.31
CA ALA A 255 -9.70 16.38 -2.18
C ALA A 255 -10.51 17.42 -1.38
N TYR A 256 -10.19 18.70 -1.56
CA TYR A 256 -10.71 19.78 -0.72
C TYR A 256 -10.88 21.09 -1.47
N PHE A 257 -11.71 21.99 -0.90
CA PHE A 257 -11.83 23.39 -1.27
C PHE A 257 -11.69 24.30 -0.05
N VAL A 258 -11.02 25.44 -0.22
CA VAL A 258 -10.85 26.48 0.77
C VAL A 258 -11.39 27.78 0.20
N LEU A 259 -12.30 28.42 0.93
CA LEU A 259 -12.93 29.68 0.55
C LEU A 259 -12.35 30.82 1.39
N PHE A 260 -11.94 31.91 0.75
CA PHE A 260 -11.45 33.13 1.37
C PHE A 260 -12.32 34.34 0.99
N ASP A 261 -12.49 35.25 1.95
CA ASP A 261 -12.92 36.63 1.71
C ASP A 261 -11.67 37.52 1.86
N ASN A 262 -11.08 37.88 0.73
CA ASN A 262 -9.96 38.79 0.68
C ASN A 262 -10.48 40.22 0.56
N LYS A 263 -9.80 41.14 1.25
CA LYS A 263 -9.89 42.58 0.95
C LYS A 263 -9.44 42.84 -0.49
N GLU A 264 -9.59 44.08 -0.93
CA GLU A 264 -9.13 44.54 -2.23
C GLU A 264 -7.70 44.03 -2.55
N ILE A 265 -7.59 43.31 -3.66
CA ILE A 265 -6.32 42.79 -4.16
C ILE A 265 -5.69 43.88 -5.03
N GLU A 266 -4.64 44.52 -4.52
CA GLU A 266 -3.97 45.64 -5.19
C GLU A 266 -3.46 45.28 -6.59
N ASN A 267 -2.90 44.07 -6.75
CA ASN A 267 -2.37 43.58 -8.02
C ASN A 267 -2.81 42.14 -8.29
N LEU A 268 -3.87 42.01 -9.09
CA LEU A 268 -4.42 40.71 -9.46
C LEU A 268 -3.41 39.81 -10.18
N ASN A 269 -2.51 40.35 -11.01
CA ASN A 269 -1.54 39.52 -11.73
C ASN A 269 -0.49 38.93 -10.79
N GLU A 270 -0.06 39.70 -9.80
CA GLU A 270 0.87 39.25 -8.77
C GLU A 270 0.21 38.22 -7.85
N HIS A 271 -1.05 38.47 -7.45
CA HIS A 271 -1.83 37.50 -6.68
C HIS A 271 -2.00 36.17 -7.43
N MET A 272 -2.33 36.20 -8.73
CA MET A 272 -2.44 34.98 -9.54
C MET A 272 -1.09 34.27 -9.73
N ALA A 273 0.03 35.01 -9.75
CA ALA A 273 1.36 34.41 -9.77
C ALA A 273 1.65 33.68 -8.44
N LEU A 274 1.32 34.29 -7.29
CA LEU A 274 1.43 33.65 -5.98
C LEU A 274 0.56 32.40 -5.89
N ARG A 275 -0.67 32.43 -6.41
CA ARG A 275 -1.55 31.24 -6.44
C ARG A 275 -1.04 30.14 -7.35
N ARG A 276 -0.38 30.49 -8.45
CA ARG A 276 0.30 29.49 -9.30
C ARG A 276 1.47 28.82 -8.58
N ASP A 277 2.23 29.58 -7.80
CA ASP A 277 3.32 29.04 -6.99
C ASP A 277 2.79 28.18 -5.83
N TRP A 278 1.72 28.61 -5.15
CA TRP A 278 1.02 27.80 -4.15
C TRP A 278 0.56 26.44 -4.72
N ILE A 279 -0.12 26.43 -5.88
CA ILE A 279 -0.50 25.17 -6.54
C ILE A 279 0.74 24.30 -6.81
N LYS A 280 1.84 24.90 -7.27
CA LYS A 280 3.07 24.17 -7.56
C LYS A 280 3.69 23.57 -6.31
N GLU A 281 3.54 24.20 -5.14
CA GLU A 281 3.95 23.65 -3.85
C GLU A 281 3.05 22.48 -3.42
N GLU A 282 1.73 22.65 -3.56
CA GLU A 282 0.73 21.64 -3.17
C GLU A 282 0.80 20.37 -4.04
N ILE A 283 0.68 20.51 -5.36
CA ILE A 283 0.59 19.36 -6.25
C ILE A 283 1.90 19.05 -6.96
N GLY A 284 2.88 19.96 -6.96
CA GLY A 284 4.12 19.82 -7.72
C GLY A 284 4.06 20.44 -9.12
N LYS A 285 5.07 20.15 -9.96
CA LYS A 285 5.18 20.70 -11.32
C LYS A 285 3.93 20.39 -12.15
N SER A 286 3.24 21.43 -12.62
CA SER A 286 1.96 21.37 -13.31
C SER A 286 1.92 22.29 -14.54
N GLU A 287 1.01 22.01 -15.46
CA GLU A 287 0.67 22.88 -16.59
C GLU A 287 -0.59 23.65 -16.25
N CYS A 288 -0.55 24.97 -16.36
CA CYS A 288 -1.63 25.86 -15.92
C CYS A 288 -2.26 26.62 -17.08
N GLU A 289 -3.59 26.71 -17.05
CA GLU A 289 -4.40 27.52 -17.94
C GLU A 289 -5.17 28.55 -17.10
N GLU A 290 -5.16 29.80 -17.53
CA GLU A 290 -5.85 30.90 -16.85
C GLU A 290 -6.89 31.51 -17.81
N SER A 291 -8.13 31.66 -17.35
CA SER A 291 -9.21 32.34 -18.05
C SER A 291 -9.75 33.50 -17.24
N ARG A 292 -10.13 34.57 -17.93
CA ARG A 292 -10.73 35.77 -17.32
C ARG A 292 -12.02 36.10 -18.03
N SER A 293 -13.06 36.41 -17.25
CA SER A 293 -14.38 36.76 -17.77
C SER A 293 -15.07 37.76 -16.85
N PHE A 294 -16.03 38.50 -17.39
CA PHE A 294 -16.90 39.35 -16.59
C PHE A 294 -18.17 38.58 -16.23
N VAL A 295 -18.63 38.71 -14.99
CA VAL A 295 -19.81 38.00 -14.47
C VAL A 295 -20.80 39.00 -13.88
N GLY A 296 -22.09 38.76 -14.16
CA GLY A 296 -23.20 39.56 -13.64
C GLY A 296 -23.33 40.93 -14.31
N ASN A 297 -24.28 41.72 -13.79
CA ASN A 297 -24.58 43.06 -14.27
C ASN A 297 -23.61 44.13 -13.69
N GLU A 298 -22.85 43.77 -12.66
CA GLU A 298 -21.93 44.66 -11.94
C GLU A 298 -20.51 44.67 -12.51
N PHE A 299 -20.28 44.02 -13.67
CA PHE A 299 -18.95 43.88 -14.29
C PHE A 299 -17.88 43.32 -13.33
N ALA A 300 -18.27 42.40 -12.44
CA ALA A 300 -17.32 41.71 -11.57
C ALA A 300 -16.35 40.88 -12.42
N LEU A 301 -15.06 40.96 -12.13
CA LEU A 301 -14.03 40.20 -12.84
C LEU A 301 -13.89 38.82 -12.19
N LYS A 302 -14.20 37.78 -12.96
CA LYS A 302 -13.93 36.39 -12.59
C LYS A 302 -12.64 35.91 -13.25
N VAL A 303 -11.74 35.37 -12.44
CA VAL A 303 -10.50 34.72 -12.89
C VAL A 303 -10.50 33.28 -12.45
N GLU A 304 -10.20 32.38 -13.39
CA GLU A 304 -10.09 30.95 -13.13
C GLU A 304 -8.69 30.51 -13.54
N LEU A 305 -8.00 29.81 -12.65
CA LEU A 305 -6.72 29.18 -12.91
C LEU A 305 -6.85 27.69 -12.63
N VAL A 306 -6.60 26.88 -13.65
CA VAL A 306 -6.62 25.43 -13.56
C VAL A 306 -5.24 24.92 -13.89
N CYS A 307 -4.64 24.20 -12.96
CA CYS A 307 -3.33 23.59 -13.15
C CYS A 307 -3.45 22.08 -13.06
N ASN A 308 -2.85 21.36 -14.01
CA ASN A 308 -2.92 19.92 -14.11
C ASN A 308 -1.52 19.31 -14.04
N LYS A 309 -1.34 18.35 -13.14
CA LYS A 309 -0.14 17.52 -13.05
C LYS A 309 -0.34 16.25 -13.85
N LYS A 310 0.38 16.14 -14.97
CA LYS A 310 0.41 14.94 -15.83
C LYS A 310 1.50 13.99 -15.35
N LEU A 311 1.32 13.33 -14.21
CA LEU A 311 2.18 12.20 -13.79
C LEU A 311 1.46 10.86 -13.95
N PHE A 312 2.23 9.81 -14.27
CA PHE A 312 1.70 8.49 -14.66
C PHE A 312 1.00 7.73 -13.52
N ASN A 313 1.35 8.01 -12.26
CA ASN A 313 0.86 7.28 -11.10
C ASN A 313 -0.15 8.10 -10.29
N ASP A 314 0.15 9.35 -9.97
CA ASP A 314 -0.69 10.20 -9.11
C ASP A 314 -1.05 11.51 -9.83
N PRO A 315 -2.13 11.51 -10.64
CA PRO A 315 -2.63 12.74 -11.25
C PRO A 315 -3.20 13.66 -10.17
N ALA A 316 -2.96 14.96 -10.36
CA ALA A 316 -3.50 15.98 -9.47
C ALA A 316 -3.89 17.24 -10.25
N SER A 317 -4.84 17.99 -9.69
CA SER A 317 -5.27 19.28 -10.20
C SER A 317 -5.40 20.29 -9.08
N GLY A 318 -4.97 21.51 -9.36
CA GLY A 318 -5.19 22.68 -8.52
C GLY A 318 -6.13 23.64 -9.23
N TYR A 319 -7.05 24.22 -8.48
CA TYR A 319 -8.06 25.16 -8.95
C TYR A 319 -7.97 26.43 -8.12
N VAL A 320 -8.00 27.59 -8.77
CA VAL A 320 -8.22 28.88 -8.14
C VAL A 320 -9.33 29.56 -8.91
N THR A 321 -10.40 29.95 -8.22
CA THR A 321 -11.47 30.78 -8.79
C THR A 321 -11.62 32.03 -7.95
N LEU A 322 -11.47 33.18 -8.59
CA LEU A 322 -11.47 34.48 -7.95
C LEU A 322 -12.57 35.33 -8.56
N ILE A 323 -13.38 35.99 -7.74
CA ILE A 323 -14.41 36.94 -8.16
C ILE A 323 -14.16 38.26 -7.48
N ASN A 324 -13.76 39.27 -8.26
CA ASN A 324 -13.47 40.62 -7.77
C ASN A 324 -14.61 41.58 -8.17
N THR A 325 -15.28 42.18 -7.18
CA THR A 325 -16.39 43.13 -7.36
C THR A 325 -15.95 44.59 -7.21
N GLY A 326 -14.66 44.87 -7.12
CA GLY A 326 -14.07 46.18 -6.80
C GLY A 326 -13.76 46.31 -5.32
N ASP A 327 -14.80 46.23 -4.48
CA ASP A 327 -14.66 46.46 -3.03
C ASP A 327 -14.26 45.19 -2.25
N LYS A 328 -14.50 44.01 -2.83
CA LYS A 328 -14.23 42.71 -2.21
C LYS A 328 -13.76 41.70 -3.25
N THR A 329 -13.00 40.71 -2.79
CA THR A 329 -12.62 39.57 -3.60
C THR A 329 -12.92 38.26 -2.89
N TYR A 330 -13.78 37.45 -3.50
CA TYR A 330 -14.00 36.08 -3.07
C TYR A 330 -13.06 35.15 -3.82
N GLU A 331 -12.41 34.25 -3.10
CA GLU A 331 -11.44 33.33 -3.68
C GLU A 331 -11.69 31.90 -3.20
N LEU A 332 -11.85 30.98 -4.16
CA LEU A 332 -12.01 29.56 -3.94
C LEU A 332 -10.76 28.84 -4.43
N LEU A 333 -10.03 28.21 -3.52
CA LEU A 333 -8.88 27.35 -3.81
C LEU A 333 -9.32 25.90 -3.73
N GLY A 334 -8.91 25.05 -4.66
CA GLY A 334 -9.24 23.64 -4.66
C GLY A 334 -8.06 22.76 -5.03
N VAL A 335 -7.95 21.61 -4.37
CA VAL A 335 -6.98 20.58 -4.69
C VAL A 335 -7.70 19.26 -4.88
N LEU A 336 -7.33 18.55 -5.95
CA LEU A 336 -7.76 17.19 -6.21
C LEU A 336 -6.51 16.35 -6.50
N SER A 337 -6.10 15.49 -5.57
CA SER A 337 -5.01 14.54 -5.74
C SER A 337 -5.50 13.14 -5.44
N GLN A 338 -5.62 12.28 -6.47
CA GLN A 338 -6.27 10.97 -6.33
C GLN A 338 -5.61 9.91 -7.23
N PRO A 339 -5.77 8.61 -6.90
CA PRO A 339 -5.46 7.53 -7.81
C PRO A 339 -6.19 7.69 -9.15
N ARG A 340 -5.55 7.23 -10.23
CA ARG A 340 -5.93 7.56 -11.61
C ARG A 340 -7.40 7.37 -11.98
N LEU A 341 -8.06 6.30 -11.51
CA LEU A 341 -9.47 6.06 -11.87
C LEU A 341 -10.42 6.95 -11.07
N THR A 342 -10.19 7.12 -9.76
CA THR A 342 -10.94 8.06 -8.93
C THR A 342 -10.77 9.49 -9.45
N TYR A 343 -9.52 9.93 -9.70
CA TYR A 343 -9.22 11.24 -10.26
C TYR A 343 -10.02 11.50 -11.55
N ARG A 344 -10.02 10.53 -12.49
CA ARG A 344 -10.73 10.68 -13.75
C ARG A 344 -12.24 10.80 -13.56
N SER A 345 -12.80 10.14 -12.55
CA SER A 345 -14.23 10.20 -12.23
C SER A 345 -14.60 11.53 -11.55
N ARG A 346 -13.79 11.99 -10.60
CA ARG A 346 -14.07 13.16 -9.75
C ARG A 346 -13.69 14.50 -10.41
N LYS A 347 -12.72 14.49 -11.33
CA LYS A 347 -12.22 15.70 -11.98
C LYS A 347 -13.33 16.59 -12.59
N PRO A 348 -14.29 16.06 -13.37
CA PRO A 348 -15.36 16.90 -13.94
C PRO A 348 -16.22 17.58 -12.87
N GLU A 349 -16.45 16.92 -11.73
CA GLU A 349 -17.24 17.44 -10.61
C GLU A 349 -16.48 18.57 -9.91
N PHE A 350 -15.17 18.40 -9.66
CA PHE A 350 -14.30 19.44 -9.13
C PHE A 350 -14.18 20.65 -10.06
N GLU A 351 -14.01 20.40 -11.36
CA GLU A 351 -14.00 21.45 -12.38
C GLU A 351 -15.32 22.22 -12.41
N ALA A 352 -16.46 21.53 -12.28
CA ALA A 352 -17.77 22.16 -12.22
C ALA A 352 -17.93 23.02 -10.96
N MET A 353 -17.55 22.53 -9.79
CA MET A 353 -17.59 23.32 -8.54
C MET A 353 -16.79 24.62 -8.64
N ALA A 354 -15.56 24.55 -9.15
CA ALA A 354 -14.73 25.73 -9.35
C ALA A 354 -15.37 26.70 -10.36
N ARG A 355 -15.85 26.18 -11.50
CA ARG A 355 -16.46 27.00 -12.56
C ARG A 355 -17.82 27.60 -12.20
N GLU A 356 -18.61 26.94 -11.37
CA GLU A 356 -19.94 27.41 -10.98
C GLU A 356 -19.92 28.34 -9.78
N PHE A 357 -18.77 28.47 -9.10
CA PHE A 357 -18.58 29.49 -8.06
C PHE A 357 -18.89 30.89 -8.62
N SER A 358 -19.86 31.56 -8.00
CA SER A 358 -20.48 32.77 -8.54
C SER A 358 -21.00 33.70 -7.43
N LEU A 359 -21.49 34.88 -7.82
CA LEU A 359 -22.24 35.80 -6.95
C LEU A 359 -23.73 35.39 -6.97
N GLN A 360 -24.48 35.72 -5.92
CA GLN A 360 -25.92 35.39 -5.80
C GLN A 360 -26.81 36.20 -6.74
#